data_AF-A0AA37LVT2-F1
#
_entry.id   AF-A0AA37LVT2-F1
#
_cell.length_a   1.000
_cell.length_b   1.000
_cell.length_c   1.000
_cell.angle_alpha   90.00
_cell.angle_beta   90.00
_cell.angle_gamma   90.00
#
_symmetry.space_group_name_H-M   'P 1'
#
loop_
_entity.id
_entity.type
_entity.pdbx_description
1 polymer ?
#
loop_
_entity_poly.entity_id
_entity_poly.type
_entity_poly.pdbx_seq_one_letter_code
_entity_poly.pdbx_strand_id
1 'polypeptide(L)'
;MLPKEAQALLATVRGRDISDEEFDDAVALLSELHHIPLPVSQVSAYMRRTALPIKKYLSRLRDGKKRWGLLKRTGFDRHRREGISNSILETWNISIEHLKEEDETTVKILYILAYIDNQNIPAEIIKAAAAAETCSISGNVRSGSREHACADDESAEDTDESDDVTEEAVTRLREFSFLHRTTAPDGEPMYNMHQLVQESTLYSHSVEKNVEKTACYFKMALRILNTLFPESKREN
;
A
#
# COMPACT_ATOMS: atom_id res chain seq x y z
N MET A 1 12.74 -14.02 12.40
CA MET A 1 12.98 -13.71 13.83
C MET A 1 12.78 -14.98 14.66
N LEU A 2 13.22 -15.02 15.91
CA LEU A 2 12.96 -16.16 16.79
C LEU A 2 11.47 -16.22 17.18
N PRO A 3 10.87 -17.40 17.45
CA PRO A 3 9.46 -17.50 17.80
C PRO A 3 9.04 -16.63 18.99
N LYS A 4 9.90 -16.52 20.02
CA LYS A 4 9.64 -15.66 21.19
C LYS A 4 9.61 -14.17 20.83
N GLU A 5 10.51 -13.73 19.95
CA GLU A 5 10.50 -12.35 19.45
C GLU A 5 9.23 -12.09 18.64
N ALA A 6 8.76 -13.08 17.87
CA ALA A 6 7.53 -12.96 17.08
C ALA A 6 6.28 -12.81 17.96
N GLN A 7 6.22 -13.57 19.06
CA GLN A 7 5.16 -13.43 20.07
C GLN A 7 5.21 -12.07 20.76
N ALA A 8 6.40 -11.61 21.15
CA ALA A 8 6.59 -10.30 21.77
C ALA A 8 6.17 -9.17 20.81
N LEU A 9 6.55 -9.25 19.54
CA LEU A 9 6.15 -8.28 18.51
C LEU A 9 4.63 -8.28 18.33
N LEU A 10 4.01 -9.47 18.23
CA LEU A 10 2.56 -9.62 18.11
C LEU A 10 1.82 -8.96 19.28
N ALA A 11 2.22 -9.25 20.52
CA ALA A 11 1.61 -8.68 21.71
C ALA A 11 1.80 -7.15 21.78
N THR A 12 3.02 -6.68 21.51
CA THR A 12 3.40 -5.26 21.62
C THR A 12 2.63 -4.41 20.61
N VAL A 13 2.65 -4.78 19.32
CA VAL A 13 1.99 -3.98 18.27
C VAL A 13 0.47 -4.05 18.41
N ARG A 14 -0.07 -5.21 18.81
CA ARG A 14 -1.50 -5.37 19.08
C ARG A 14 -1.96 -4.57 20.30
N GLY A 15 -1.05 -4.24 21.23
CA GLY A 15 -1.37 -3.55 22.48
C GLY A 15 -2.05 -4.44 23.53
N ARG A 16 -1.89 -5.77 23.42
CA ARG A 16 -2.48 -6.74 24.34
C ARG A 16 -1.66 -8.03 24.34
N ASP A 17 -1.32 -8.52 25.53
CA ASP A 17 -0.67 -9.82 25.73
C ASP A 17 -1.47 -10.98 25.13
N ILE A 18 -0.78 -12.08 24.83
CA ILE A 18 -1.40 -13.32 24.35
C ILE A 18 -1.85 -14.09 25.59
N SER A 19 -3.16 -14.33 25.73
CA SER A 19 -3.68 -15.16 26.81
C SER A 19 -3.38 -16.65 26.57
N ASP A 20 -3.50 -17.46 27.62
CA ASP A 20 -3.35 -18.91 27.52
C ASP A 20 -4.32 -19.52 26.49
N GLU A 21 -5.55 -18.99 26.43
CA GLU A 21 -6.57 -19.42 25.46
C GLU A 21 -6.22 -19.06 24.00
N GLU A 22 -5.45 -17.99 23.79
CA GLU A 22 -5.02 -17.51 22.47
C GLU A 22 -3.67 -18.11 22.04
N PHE A 23 -2.93 -18.76 22.94
CA PHE A 23 -1.53 -19.14 22.73
C PHE A 23 -1.34 -20.04 21.50
N ASP A 24 -2.16 -21.08 21.37
CA ASP A 24 -2.06 -22.03 20.25
C ASP A 24 -2.40 -21.35 18.91
N ASP A 25 -3.43 -20.49 18.89
CA ASP A 25 -3.79 -19.71 17.71
C ASP A 25 -2.69 -18.70 17.34
N ALA A 26 -2.04 -18.09 18.34
CA ALA A 26 -0.90 -17.18 18.13
C ALA A 26 0.30 -17.92 17.53
N VAL A 27 0.65 -19.09 18.07
CA VAL A 27 1.73 -19.93 17.53
C VAL A 27 1.43 -20.34 16.10
N ALA A 28 0.20 -20.78 15.82
CA ALA A 28 -0.22 -21.18 14.48
C ALA A 28 -0.19 -20.02 13.48
N LEU A 29 -0.66 -18.83 13.88
CA LEU A 29 -0.59 -17.63 13.06
C LEU A 29 0.85 -17.24 12.75
N LEU A 30 1.71 -17.16 13.76
CA LEU A 30 3.11 -16.76 13.58
C LEU A 30 3.86 -17.74 12.67
N SER A 31 3.52 -19.03 12.73
CA SER A 31 4.00 -20.06 11.81
C SER A 31 3.54 -19.81 10.38
N GLU A 32 2.27 -19.47 10.14
CA GLU A 32 1.76 -19.08 8.80
C GLU A 32 2.49 -17.86 8.23
N LEU A 33 2.91 -16.93 9.09
CA LEU A 33 3.66 -15.73 8.73
C LEU A 33 5.18 -15.96 8.68
N HIS A 34 5.63 -17.21 8.83
CA HIS A 34 7.04 -17.61 8.82
C HIS A 34 7.92 -16.82 9.81
N HIS A 35 7.34 -16.26 10.87
CA HIS A 35 8.02 -15.38 11.82
C HIS A 35 8.80 -14.23 11.14
N ILE A 36 8.26 -13.68 10.04
CA ILE A 36 8.83 -12.50 9.39
C ILE A 36 8.27 -11.25 10.09
N PRO A 37 9.12 -10.31 10.56
CA PRO A 37 8.66 -9.16 11.36
C PRO A 37 7.59 -8.31 10.68
N LEU A 38 7.72 -8.07 9.38
CA LEU A 38 6.82 -7.19 8.64
C LEU A 38 5.36 -7.72 8.62
N PRO A 39 5.07 -8.94 8.14
CA PRO A 39 3.71 -9.48 8.23
C PRO A 39 3.20 -9.55 9.67
N VAL A 40 4.06 -9.88 10.65
CA VAL A 40 3.65 -9.92 12.06
C VAL A 40 3.19 -8.54 12.52
N SER A 41 3.95 -7.48 12.22
CA SER A 41 3.57 -6.10 12.52
C SER A 41 2.23 -5.73 11.86
N GLN A 42 2.07 -6.03 10.58
CA GLN A 42 0.85 -5.76 9.80
C GLN A 42 -0.39 -6.44 10.39
N VAL A 43 -0.30 -7.74 10.66
CA VAL A 43 -1.40 -8.51 11.26
C VAL A 43 -1.75 -7.96 12.64
N SER A 44 -0.73 -7.60 13.43
CA SER A 44 -0.92 -7.08 14.78
C SER A 44 -1.61 -5.71 14.77
N ALA A 45 -1.21 -4.83 13.86
CA ALA A 45 -1.84 -3.53 13.64
C ALA A 45 -3.30 -3.69 13.21
N TYR A 46 -3.57 -4.60 12.27
CA TYR A 46 -4.93 -4.95 11.86
C TYR A 46 -5.79 -5.40 13.05
N MET A 47 -5.28 -6.34 13.87
CA MET A 47 -6.00 -6.85 15.03
C MET A 47 -6.28 -5.76 16.06
N ARG A 48 -5.30 -4.87 16.30
CA ARG A 48 -5.47 -3.72 17.20
C ARG A 48 -6.60 -2.81 16.72
N ARG A 49 -6.61 -2.50 15.42
CA ARG A 49 -7.56 -1.57 14.81
C ARG A 49 -8.98 -2.13 14.78
N THR A 50 -9.11 -3.40 14.43
CA THR A 50 -10.41 -4.07 14.24
C THR A 50 -10.93 -4.81 15.47
N ALA A 51 -10.13 -4.86 16.55
CA ALA A 51 -10.36 -5.72 17.71
C ALA A 51 -10.60 -7.20 17.35
N LEU A 52 -10.09 -7.66 16.20
CA LEU A 52 -10.35 -9.00 15.70
C LEU A 52 -9.52 -10.03 16.51
N PRO A 53 -10.15 -11.07 17.08
CA PRO A 53 -9.43 -12.14 17.78
C PRO A 53 -8.46 -12.89 16.88
N ILE A 54 -7.36 -13.40 17.45
CA ILE A 54 -6.32 -14.13 16.68
C ILE A 54 -6.92 -15.24 15.84
N LYS A 55 -7.76 -16.06 16.48
CA LYS A 55 -8.46 -17.19 15.86
C LYS A 55 -9.24 -16.79 14.60
N LYS A 56 -9.95 -15.66 14.66
CA LYS A 56 -10.76 -15.18 13.54
C LYS A 56 -9.87 -14.69 12.40
N TYR A 57 -8.80 -13.97 12.71
CA TYR A 57 -7.82 -13.55 11.70
C TYR A 57 -7.16 -14.77 11.04
N LEU A 58 -6.72 -15.76 11.83
CA LEU A 58 -6.11 -16.99 11.33
C LEU A 58 -7.05 -17.77 10.39
N SER A 59 -8.35 -17.80 10.69
CA SER A 59 -9.34 -18.38 9.78
C SER A 59 -9.39 -17.63 8.44
N ARG A 60 -9.54 -16.29 8.48
CA ARG A 60 -9.56 -15.45 7.26
C ARG A 60 -8.30 -15.66 6.42
N LEU A 61 -7.14 -15.68 7.08
CA LEU A 61 -5.85 -15.92 6.45
C LEU A 61 -5.81 -17.27 5.72
N ARG A 62 -6.26 -18.36 6.37
CA ARG A 62 -6.26 -19.71 5.80
C ARG A 62 -7.24 -19.86 4.64
N ASP A 63 -8.40 -19.19 4.74
CA ASP A 63 -9.41 -19.23 3.69
C ASP A 63 -8.93 -18.51 2.42
N GLY A 64 -8.35 -17.32 2.58
CA GLY A 64 -7.82 -16.53 1.47
C GLY A 64 -6.50 -17.07 0.89
N LYS A 65 -5.64 -17.71 1.69
CA LYS A 65 -4.40 -18.37 1.20
C LYS A 65 -4.66 -19.37 0.06
N LYS A 66 -5.80 -20.07 0.09
CA LYS A 66 -6.21 -21.03 -0.95
C LYS A 66 -6.43 -20.35 -2.30
N ARG A 67 -7.01 -19.16 -2.31
CA ARG A 67 -7.24 -18.33 -3.51
C ARG A 67 -5.93 -18.08 -4.25
N TRP A 68 -4.89 -17.62 -3.57
CA TRP A 68 -3.55 -17.42 -4.14
C TRP A 68 -2.89 -18.71 -4.65
N GLY A 69 -3.23 -19.86 -4.06
CA GLY A 69 -2.75 -21.17 -4.51
C GLY A 69 -3.26 -21.53 -5.90
N LEU A 70 -4.51 -21.16 -6.19
CA LEU A 70 -5.17 -21.39 -7.47
C LEU A 70 -4.76 -20.37 -8.54
N LEU A 71 -4.40 -19.15 -8.13
CA LEU A 71 -3.98 -18.04 -9.01
C LEU A 71 -2.54 -18.16 -9.52
N LYS A 72 -1.83 -19.27 -9.24
CA LYS A 72 -0.53 -19.58 -9.84
C LYS A 72 -0.67 -19.71 -11.36
N ARG A 73 -0.59 -18.59 -12.06
CA ARG A 73 -0.56 -18.54 -13.52
C ARG A 73 0.68 -19.29 -14.01
N THR A 74 0.53 -20.00 -15.12
CA THR A 74 1.47 -20.96 -15.72
C THR A 74 2.69 -20.29 -16.39
N GLY A 75 3.27 -19.25 -15.79
CA GLY A 75 4.43 -18.54 -16.34
C GLY A 75 5.29 -17.90 -15.26
N PHE A 76 6.50 -17.51 -15.64
CA PHE A 76 7.42 -16.72 -14.83
C PHE A 76 6.76 -15.36 -14.54
N ASP A 77 6.33 -15.13 -13.30
CA ASP A 77 5.84 -13.83 -12.86
C ASP A 77 6.98 -13.08 -12.17
N ARG A 78 7.48 -12.03 -12.83
CA ARG A 78 8.58 -11.20 -12.34
C ARG A 78 8.28 -10.47 -11.01
N HIS A 79 7.00 -10.32 -10.66
CA HIS A 79 6.56 -9.67 -9.42
C HIS A 79 6.30 -10.67 -8.30
N ARG A 80 6.22 -11.97 -8.61
CA ARG A 80 6.12 -13.02 -7.59
C ARG A 80 7.51 -13.37 -7.10
N ARG A 81 7.92 -12.78 -5.98
CA ARG A 81 9.19 -13.14 -5.34
C ARG A 81 9.18 -14.60 -4.91
N GLU A 82 10.21 -15.34 -5.32
CA GLU A 82 10.44 -16.68 -4.81
C GLU A 82 10.61 -16.64 -3.28
N GLY A 83 9.95 -17.57 -2.58
CA GLY A 83 9.97 -17.62 -1.11
C GLY A 83 8.88 -16.81 -0.40
N ILE A 84 8.13 -15.95 -1.08
CA ILE A 84 6.92 -15.34 -0.48
C ILE A 84 5.80 -16.38 -0.42
N SER A 85 5.28 -16.63 0.79
CA SER A 85 4.18 -17.55 1.01
C SER A 85 2.84 -16.94 0.61
N ASN A 86 1.86 -17.77 0.26
CA ASN A 86 0.51 -17.29 -0.02
C ASN A 86 -0.16 -16.66 1.22
N SER A 87 0.28 -17.01 2.43
CA SER A 87 -0.22 -16.40 3.68
C SER A 87 0.27 -14.97 3.80
N ILE A 88 1.50 -14.70 3.37
CA ILE A 88 2.06 -13.35 3.29
C ILE A 88 1.21 -12.56 2.29
N LEU A 89 1.02 -13.01 1.05
CA LEU A 89 0.17 -12.29 0.08
C LEU A 89 -1.26 -12.02 0.60
N GLU A 90 -1.87 -13.00 1.27
CA GLU A 90 -3.20 -12.82 1.84
C GLU A 90 -3.23 -11.82 3.00
N THR A 91 -2.18 -11.73 3.81
CA THR A 91 -2.07 -10.73 4.90
C THR A 91 -2.15 -9.31 4.36
N TRP A 92 -1.49 -9.05 3.23
CA TRP A 92 -1.51 -7.75 2.56
C TRP A 92 -2.90 -7.49 1.98
N ASN A 93 -3.48 -8.48 1.31
CA ASN A 93 -4.82 -8.37 0.76
C ASN A 93 -5.86 -8.01 1.82
N ILE A 94 -5.87 -8.70 2.96
CA ILE A 94 -6.79 -8.41 4.07
C ILE A 94 -6.62 -6.97 4.57
N SER A 95 -5.38 -6.51 4.71
CA SER A 95 -5.08 -5.16 5.21
C SER A 95 -5.47 -4.09 4.20
N ILE A 96 -5.18 -4.31 2.91
CA ILE A 96 -5.53 -3.39 1.83
C ILE A 96 -7.04 -3.32 1.62
N GLU A 97 -7.76 -4.45 1.68
CA GLU A 97 -9.22 -4.47 1.62
C GLU A 97 -9.82 -3.62 2.74
N HIS A 98 -9.30 -3.76 3.97
CA HIS A 98 -9.75 -2.96 5.09
C HIS A 98 -9.40 -1.48 4.96
N LEU A 99 -8.18 -1.13 4.54
CA LEU A 99 -7.80 0.26 4.28
C LEU A 99 -8.69 0.88 3.21
N LYS A 100 -9.07 0.12 2.17
CA LYS A 100 -9.97 0.59 1.13
C LYS A 100 -11.37 0.88 1.66
N GLU A 101 -11.85 0.09 2.62
CA GLU A 101 -13.13 0.34 3.31
C GLU A 101 -13.08 1.59 4.20
N GLU A 102 -11.93 1.90 4.80
CA GLU A 102 -11.74 3.09 5.62
C GLU A 102 -11.55 4.37 4.79
N ASP A 103 -10.65 4.34 3.80
CA ASP A 103 -10.31 5.47 2.94
C ASP A 103 -9.70 5.00 1.60
N GLU A 104 -10.36 5.31 0.49
CA GLU A 104 -9.85 4.96 -0.84
C GLU A 104 -8.55 5.71 -1.20
N THR A 105 -8.31 6.89 -0.61
CA THR A 105 -7.11 7.71 -0.86
C THR A 105 -5.86 7.00 -0.35
N THR A 106 -5.93 6.41 0.84
CA THR A 106 -4.88 5.56 1.44
C THR A 106 -4.40 4.47 0.46
N VAL A 107 -5.34 3.73 -0.13
CA VAL A 107 -5.00 2.65 -1.07
C VAL A 107 -4.53 3.20 -2.41
N LYS A 108 -5.10 4.32 -2.88
CA LYS A 108 -4.64 5.02 -4.08
C LYS A 108 -3.17 5.42 -3.96
N ILE A 109 -2.76 6.03 -2.84
CA ILE A 109 -1.36 6.38 -2.57
C ILE A 109 -0.49 5.12 -2.63
N LEU A 110 -0.83 4.07 -1.87
CA LEU A 110 -0.07 2.82 -1.86
C LEU A 110 0.15 2.24 -3.27
N TYR A 111 -0.90 2.22 -4.08
CA TYR A 111 -0.88 1.64 -5.42
C TYR A 111 -0.06 2.46 -6.42
N ILE A 112 -0.07 3.80 -6.31
CA ILE A 112 0.80 4.66 -7.12
C ILE A 112 2.26 4.46 -6.71
N LEU A 113 2.56 4.49 -5.41
CA LEU A 113 3.91 4.33 -4.88
C LEU A 113 4.54 2.98 -5.24
N ALA A 114 3.74 1.93 -5.43
CA ALA A 114 4.23 0.63 -5.88
C ALA A 114 4.98 0.69 -7.23
N TYR A 115 4.75 1.74 -8.06
CA TYR A 115 5.43 1.94 -9.34
C TYR A 115 6.60 2.94 -9.29
N ILE A 116 6.92 3.48 -8.11
CA ILE A 116 8.01 4.42 -7.88
C ILE A 116 9.15 3.69 -7.17
N ASP A 117 10.36 4.26 -7.15
CA ASP A 117 11.42 3.73 -6.29
C ASP A 117 10.94 3.64 -4.84
N ASN A 118 11.27 2.54 -4.16
CA ASN A 118 10.71 2.25 -2.84
C ASN A 118 11.51 2.86 -1.69
N GLN A 119 12.61 3.54 -1.97
CA GLN A 119 13.40 4.27 -0.99
C GLN A 119 13.38 5.76 -1.29
N ASN A 120 13.56 6.57 -0.23
CA ASN A 120 13.73 8.01 -0.32
C ASN A 120 12.63 8.70 -1.15
N ILE A 121 11.37 8.31 -0.92
CA ILE A 121 10.20 8.89 -1.57
C ILE A 121 9.93 10.26 -0.95
N PRO A 122 10.04 11.37 -1.70
CA PRO A 122 9.74 12.71 -1.19
C PRO A 122 8.27 12.89 -0.83
N ALA A 123 7.98 13.74 0.15
CA ALA A 123 6.61 14.03 0.59
C ALA A 123 5.75 14.62 -0.52
N GLU A 124 6.34 15.35 -1.47
CA GLU A 124 5.68 15.90 -2.64
C GLU A 124 5.09 14.81 -3.54
N ILE A 125 5.75 13.65 -3.64
CA ILE A 125 5.20 12.49 -4.37
C ILE A 125 3.95 11.97 -3.65
N ILE A 126 3.96 11.95 -2.31
CA ILE A 126 2.82 11.49 -1.51
C ILE A 126 1.63 12.44 -1.68
N LYS A 127 1.86 13.74 -1.55
CA LYS A 127 0.84 14.79 -1.76
C LYS A 127 0.28 14.73 -3.17
N ALA A 128 1.13 14.61 -4.19
CA ALA A 128 0.70 14.46 -5.57
C ALA A 128 -0.08 13.17 -5.80
N ALA A 129 0.29 12.05 -5.16
CA ALA A 129 -0.44 10.79 -5.24
C ALA A 129 -1.83 10.88 -4.57
N ALA A 130 -1.94 11.61 -3.46
CA ALA A 130 -3.21 11.87 -2.78
C ALA A 130 -4.14 12.75 -3.63
N ALA A 131 -3.61 13.81 -4.24
CA ALA A 131 -4.36 14.73 -5.10
C ALA A 131 -4.69 14.14 -6.48
N ALA A 132 -3.98 13.11 -6.93
CA ALA A 132 -4.17 12.57 -8.27
C ALA A 132 -5.59 12.00 -8.46
N GLU A 133 -6.31 12.53 -9.44
CA GLU A 133 -7.61 12.00 -9.85
C GLU A 133 -7.44 10.65 -10.56
N THR A 134 -8.14 9.64 -10.08
CA THR A 134 -8.28 8.37 -10.81
C THR A 134 -8.94 8.65 -12.14
N CYS A 135 -8.39 8.13 -13.25
CA CYS A 135 -9.03 8.29 -14.55
C CYS A 135 -10.44 7.69 -14.50
N SER A 136 -11.47 8.56 -14.51
CA SER A 136 -12.85 8.16 -14.74
C SER A 136 -12.97 7.60 -16.15
N ILE A 137 -13.03 6.28 -16.28
CA ILE A 137 -13.40 5.62 -17.54
C ILE A 137 -14.93 5.62 -17.61
N SER A 138 -15.53 6.79 -17.83
CA SER A 138 -16.85 6.88 -18.45
C SER A 138 -16.62 7.43 -19.85
N GLY A 139 -16.68 6.53 -20.83
CA GLY A 139 -16.38 6.86 -22.22
C GLY A 139 -17.32 7.92 -22.77
N ASN A 140 -16.75 9.01 -23.25
CA ASN A 140 -17.18 9.58 -24.53
C ASN A 140 -16.02 10.37 -25.14
N VAL A 141 -15.17 9.71 -25.93
CA VAL A 141 -14.36 10.41 -26.93
C VAL A 141 -15.34 10.85 -28.02
N ARG A 142 -15.89 12.04 -27.87
CA ARG A 142 -16.38 12.81 -29.01
C ARG A 142 -15.33 13.85 -29.35
N SER A 143 -14.54 13.49 -30.36
CA SER A 143 -13.78 14.42 -31.18
C SER A 143 -14.69 15.59 -31.61
N GLY A 144 -14.29 16.81 -31.28
CA GLY A 144 -15.04 18.03 -31.55
C GLY A 144 -14.21 19.29 -31.25
N SER A 145 -13.37 19.66 -32.21
CA SER A 145 -12.90 21.00 -32.62
C SER A 145 -12.97 22.22 -31.67
N ARG A 146 -11.80 22.88 -31.55
CA ARG A 146 -11.50 24.34 -31.49
C ARG A 146 -11.85 25.15 -30.23
N GLU A 147 -10.76 25.63 -29.61
CA GLU A 147 -10.50 26.96 -29.02
C GLU A 147 -11.66 27.77 -28.40
N HIS A 148 -11.58 27.98 -27.08
CA HIS A 148 -11.85 29.28 -26.46
C HIS A 148 -10.96 29.44 -25.21
N ALA A 149 -10.18 30.51 -25.19
CA ALA A 149 -9.43 30.98 -24.03
C ALA A 149 -10.38 31.68 -23.05
N CYS A 150 -10.20 31.45 -21.76
CA CYS A 150 -10.56 32.40 -20.70
C CYS A 150 -9.47 32.34 -19.62
N ALA A 151 -9.01 33.54 -19.24
CA ALA A 151 -7.98 33.82 -18.27
C ALA A 151 -8.49 33.74 -16.82
N ASP A 152 -7.51 33.60 -15.92
CA ASP A 152 -7.48 34.03 -14.53
C ASP A 152 -8.65 33.63 -13.62
N ASP A 153 -8.41 32.61 -12.79
CA ASP A 153 -8.86 32.64 -11.39
C ASP A 153 -7.76 32.03 -10.50
N GLU A 154 -6.97 32.92 -9.92
CA GLU A 154 -6.13 32.67 -8.76
C GLU A 154 -7.05 32.38 -7.57
N SER A 155 -7.40 31.10 -7.36
CA SER A 155 -7.99 30.63 -6.10
C SER A 155 -6.92 29.81 -5.36
N ALA A 156 -5.96 30.54 -4.81
CA ALA A 156 -4.92 30.01 -3.93
C ALA A 156 -5.41 29.96 -2.47
N GLU A 157 -6.48 29.22 -2.17
CA GLU A 157 -6.92 28.97 -0.77
C GLU A 157 -7.71 27.64 -0.67
N ASP A 158 -7.01 26.49 -0.71
CA ASP A 158 -7.59 25.20 -0.28
C ASP A 158 -6.51 24.20 0.21
N THR A 159 -5.43 24.72 0.81
CA THR A 159 -4.25 23.91 1.14
C THR A 159 -4.44 23.10 2.42
N ASP A 160 -5.24 23.58 3.38
CA ASP A 160 -5.35 22.97 4.71
C ASP A 160 -6.21 21.68 4.74
N GLU A 161 -7.33 21.61 4.01
CA GLU A 161 -8.20 20.42 4.03
C GLU A 161 -7.57 19.24 3.25
N SER A 162 -6.85 19.54 2.16
CA SER A 162 -6.14 18.54 1.35
C SER A 162 -4.92 17.93 2.05
N ASP A 163 -4.22 18.72 2.87
CA ASP A 163 -3.07 18.24 3.64
C ASP A 163 -3.53 17.33 4.80
N ASP A 164 -4.67 17.62 5.46
CA ASP A 164 -5.20 16.77 6.55
C ASP A 164 -5.59 15.36 6.06
N VAL A 165 -6.31 15.27 4.93
CA VAL A 165 -6.67 13.98 4.31
C VAL A 165 -5.42 13.19 3.91
N THR A 166 -4.40 13.88 3.39
CA THR A 166 -3.13 13.25 3.00
C THR A 166 -2.39 12.71 4.22
N GLU A 167 -2.28 13.50 5.29
CA GLU A 167 -1.61 13.10 6.53
C GLU A 167 -2.33 11.95 7.24
N GLU A 168 -3.66 11.93 7.21
CA GLU A 168 -4.44 10.81 7.74
C GLU A 168 -4.17 9.52 6.94
N ALA A 169 -4.20 9.59 5.61
CA ALA A 169 -3.90 8.46 4.75
C ALA A 169 -2.46 7.93 4.96
N VAL A 170 -1.48 8.83 5.08
CA VAL A 170 -0.09 8.48 5.42
C VAL A 170 0.00 7.83 6.79
N THR A 171 -0.73 8.36 7.77
CA THR A 171 -0.80 7.78 9.12
C THR A 171 -1.30 6.35 9.06
N ARG A 172 -2.36 6.06 8.30
CA ARG A 172 -2.86 4.69 8.11
C ARG A 172 -1.84 3.77 7.44
N LEU A 173 -1.18 4.22 6.38
CA LEU A 173 -0.12 3.41 5.74
C LEU A 173 1.03 3.10 6.70
N ARG A 174 1.36 4.01 7.61
CA ARG A 174 2.41 3.81 8.63
C ARG A 174 1.97 2.86 9.74
N GLU A 175 0.74 2.98 10.23
CA GLU A 175 0.19 2.07 11.24
C GLU A 175 0.21 0.61 10.76
N PHE A 176 -0.14 0.40 9.50
CA PHE A 176 -0.06 -0.91 8.84
C PHE A 176 1.33 -1.23 8.28
N SER A 177 2.39 -0.51 8.64
CA SER A 177 3.78 -0.78 8.21
C SER A 177 3.97 -0.88 6.68
N PHE A 178 3.08 -0.29 5.89
CA PHE A 178 3.22 -0.20 4.43
C PHE A 178 4.21 0.90 4.02
N LEU A 179 4.30 1.94 4.84
CA LEU A 179 5.17 3.09 4.64
C LEU A 179 5.94 3.39 5.93
N HIS A 180 7.21 3.75 5.81
CA HIS A 180 8.05 4.18 6.92
C HIS A 180 8.48 5.62 6.69
N ARG A 181 8.29 6.47 7.70
CA ARG A 181 8.76 7.85 7.66
C ARG A 181 10.23 7.90 8.09
N THR A 182 11.00 8.66 7.34
CA THR A 182 12.40 9.02 7.55
C THR A 182 12.54 10.52 7.35
N THR A 183 13.75 11.04 7.51
CA THR A 183 14.04 12.47 7.38
C THR A 183 15.27 12.63 6.50
N ALA A 184 15.16 13.49 5.49
CA ALA A 184 16.30 13.87 4.66
C ALA A 184 17.29 14.75 5.45
N PRO A 185 18.53 14.94 4.96
CA PRO A 185 19.53 15.76 5.64
C PRO A 185 19.13 17.24 5.85
N ASP A 186 18.23 17.75 5.02
CA ASP A 186 17.65 19.09 5.08
C ASP A 186 16.50 19.23 6.09
N GLY A 187 16.04 18.13 6.69
CA GLY A 187 14.94 18.10 7.65
C GLY A 187 13.59 17.72 7.04
N GLU A 188 13.50 17.56 5.72
CA GLU A 188 12.23 17.24 5.05
C GLU A 188 11.83 15.77 5.25
N PRO A 189 10.52 15.46 5.34
CA PRO A 189 10.05 14.11 5.51
C PRO A 189 10.22 13.28 4.23
N MET A 190 10.83 12.11 4.38
CA MET A 190 11.03 11.13 3.32
C MET A 190 10.36 9.81 3.69
N TYR A 191 9.95 9.03 2.71
CA TYR A 191 9.23 7.78 2.94
C TYR A 191 9.90 6.59 2.28
N ASN A 192 9.82 5.44 2.94
CA ASN A 192 10.29 4.17 2.40
C ASN A 192 9.15 3.15 2.40
N MET A 193 8.95 2.48 1.26
CA MET A 193 8.12 1.31 1.14
C MET A 193 9.02 0.07 1.20
N HIS A 194 8.66 -0.92 2.01
CA HIS A 194 9.44 -2.15 2.05
C HIS A 194 9.32 -2.89 0.70
N GLN A 195 10.41 -3.42 0.15
CA GLN A 195 10.40 -4.10 -1.17
C GLN A 195 9.34 -5.22 -1.25
N LEU A 196 9.17 -6.01 -0.18
CA LEU A 196 8.09 -7.02 -0.11
C LEU A 196 6.69 -6.42 -0.25
N VAL A 197 6.44 -5.21 0.27
CA VAL A 197 5.15 -4.52 0.08
C VAL A 197 4.97 -4.18 -1.38
N GLN A 198 5.97 -3.51 -1.97
CA GLN A 198 5.94 -3.12 -3.38
C GLN A 198 5.68 -4.31 -4.30
N GLU A 199 6.49 -5.38 -4.18
CA GLU A 199 6.37 -6.57 -5.02
C GLU A 199 5.03 -7.29 -4.81
N SER A 200 4.53 -7.37 -3.58
CA SER A 200 3.23 -7.97 -3.30
C SER A 200 2.07 -7.17 -3.91
N THR A 201 2.13 -5.84 -3.82
CA THR A 201 1.14 -4.95 -4.45
C THR A 201 1.15 -5.11 -5.98
N LEU A 202 2.33 -5.11 -6.59
CA LEU A 202 2.49 -5.31 -8.04
C LEU A 202 2.05 -6.71 -8.48
N TYR A 203 2.29 -7.74 -7.68
CA TYR A 203 1.82 -9.10 -7.94
C TYR A 203 0.28 -9.20 -7.86
N SER A 204 -0.33 -8.57 -6.87
CA SER A 204 -1.80 -8.50 -6.80
C SER A 204 -2.38 -7.86 -8.05
N HIS A 205 -1.77 -6.76 -8.54
CA HIS A 205 -2.18 -6.11 -9.80
C HIS A 205 -1.90 -6.95 -11.06
N SER A 206 -0.87 -7.81 -11.07
CA SER A 206 -0.57 -8.68 -12.22
C SER A 206 -1.55 -9.85 -12.34
N VAL A 207 -2.09 -10.29 -11.20
CA VAL A 207 -3.04 -11.39 -11.08
C VAL A 207 -4.49 -10.90 -11.22
N GLU A 208 -4.77 -9.64 -10.88
CA GLU A 208 -6.08 -9.04 -11.02
C GLU A 208 -6.47 -8.93 -12.51
N LYS A 209 -7.71 -9.32 -12.84
CA LYS A 209 -8.20 -9.34 -14.23
C LYS A 209 -8.41 -7.92 -14.81
N ASN A 210 -8.32 -6.88 -13.99
CA ASN A 210 -8.57 -5.50 -14.38
C ASN A 210 -7.28 -4.79 -14.82
N VAL A 211 -6.78 -5.16 -16.00
CA VAL A 211 -5.55 -4.60 -16.60
C VAL A 211 -5.63 -3.08 -16.75
N GLU A 212 -6.83 -2.53 -16.97
CA GLU A 212 -7.06 -1.09 -17.14
C GLU A 212 -6.79 -0.32 -15.86
N LYS A 213 -7.24 -0.85 -14.71
CA LYS A 213 -6.99 -0.25 -13.39
C LYS A 213 -5.50 -0.30 -13.05
N THR A 214 -4.83 -1.42 -13.32
CA THR A 214 -3.38 -1.57 -13.16
C THR A 214 -2.60 -0.55 -14.01
N ALA A 215 -3.01 -0.37 -15.28
CA ALA A 215 -2.39 0.61 -16.17
C ALA A 215 -2.64 2.07 -15.72
N CYS A 216 -3.74 2.33 -15.00
CA CYS A 216 -4.06 3.65 -14.47
C CYS A 216 -3.02 4.10 -13.43
N TYR A 217 -2.73 3.27 -12.41
CA TYR A 217 -1.77 3.64 -11.36
C TYR A 217 -0.36 3.85 -11.89
N PHE A 218 0.08 3.01 -12.84
CA PHE A 218 1.36 3.22 -13.51
C PHE A 218 1.42 4.56 -14.27
N LYS A 219 0.36 4.91 -15.01
CA LYS A 219 0.27 6.20 -15.71
C LYS A 219 0.28 7.38 -14.74
N MET A 220 -0.39 7.25 -13.59
CA MET A 220 -0.39 8.29 -12.55
C MET A 220 1.01 8.48 -11.96
N ALA A 221 1.71 7.39 -11.62
CA ALA A 221 3.09 7.45 -11.14
C ALA A 221 4.02 8.15 -12.15
N LEU A 222 3.94 7.80 -13.44
CA LEU A 222 4.73 8.45 -14.48
C LEU A 222 4.41 9.95 -14.62
N ARG A 223 3.13 10.32 -14.54
CA ARG A 223 2.72 11.73 -14.60
C ARG A 223 3.30 12.51 -13.44
N ILE A 224 3.17 11.99 -12.22
CA ILE A 224 3.70 12.62 -10.98
C ILE A 224 5.21 12.84 -11.11
N LEU A 225 5.96 11.81 -11.51
CA LEU A 225 7.41 11.91 -11.68
C LEU A 225 7.78 12.97 -12.73
N ASN A 226 7.09 12.99 -13.88
CA ASN A 226 7.39 13.95 -14.94
C ASN A 226 7.00 15.40 -14.59
N THR A 227 5.99 15.60 -13.73
CA THR A 227 5.60 16.93 -13.25
C THR A 227 6.51 17.46 -12.16
N LEU A 228 6.93 16.62 -11.21
CA LEU A 228 7.78 17.04 -10.09
C LEU A 228 9.26 17.10 -10.47
N PHE A 229 9.70 16.23 -11.37
CA PHE A 229 11.09 16.11 -11.81
C PHE A 229 11.16 16.09 -13.34
N PRO A 230 10.82 17.21 -14.01
CA PRO A 230 10.89 17.28 -15.46
C PRO A 230 12.34 17.04 -15.92
N GLU A 231 12.52 16.29 -17.02
CA GLU A 231 13.85 16.09 -17.58
C GLU A 231 14.49 17.46 -17.85
N SER A 232 15.59 17.76 -17.14
CA SER A 232 16.40 18.93 -17.45
C SER A 232 16.85 18.82 -18.91
N LYS A 233 16.65 19.87 -19.72
CA LYS A 233 17.25 19.95 -21.06
C LYS A 233 18.71 19.55 -20.92
N ARG A 234 19.11 18.48 -21.62
CA ARG A 234 20.51 18.05 -21.68
C ARG A 234 21.34 19.28 -22.01
N GLU A 235 22.16 19.73 -21.07
CA GLU A 235 23.16 20.75 -21.34
C GLU A 235 24.08 20.18 -22.43
N ASN A 236 23.99 20.78 -23.62
CA ASN A 236 24.80 20.45 -24.79
C ASN A 236 26.18 21.13 -24.68
#